data_AF-A0A4Y1WWU2-F1
#
_entry.id   AF-A0A4Y1WWU2-F1
#
_cell.length_a   1.000
_cell.length_b   1.000
_cell.length_c   1.000
_cell.angle_alpha   90.00
_cell.angle_beta   90.00
_cell.angle_gamma   90.00
#
_symmetry.space_group_name_H-M   'P 1'
#
loop_
_entity.id
_entity.type
_entity.pdbx_description
1 polymer ?
#
loop_
_entity_poly.entity_id
_entity_poly.type
_entity_poly.pdbx_seq_one_letter_code
_entity_poly.pdbx_strand_id
1 'polypeptide(L)'
;MKSYYYLDYLHREIFLEEEDIQAVPESGRADDACSAIAEKPYVVEQFMADSFRTLKDVASRLCDSPDIKSRHDALMYIVWRVALDIKEWRTLSHSEAAVKVTREDGFVWLLVSAENARKLWEADVFSLYRLYADDSESLIESEAELESTIKGGYQIGIEVGFASVMDHAARMKQQ
;
A
#
# COMPACT_ATOMS: atom_id res chain seq x y z
N MET A 1 3.08 7.62 13.82
CA MET A 1 2.39 6.32 13.64
C MET A 1 3.44 5.26 13.31
N LYS A 2 3.23 3.99 13.71
CA LYS A 2 4.15 2.88 13.38
C LYS A 2 3.52 2.00 12.32
N SER A 3 4.33 1.48 11.40
CA SER A 3 3.91 0.48 10.44
C SER A 3 4.75 -0.76 10.57
N TYR A 4 4.14 -1.91 10.35
CA TYR A 4 4.71 -3.23 10.60
C TYR A 4 4.86 -3.97 9.28
N TYR A 5 5.94 -4.73 9.18
CA TYR A 5 6.20 -5.63 8.07
C TYR A 5 6.72 -6.95 8.61
N TYR A 6 6.12 -8.06 8.18
CA TYR A 6 6.58 -9.38 8.57
C TYR A 6 7.79 -9.77 7.72
N LEU A 7 8.95 -9.89 8.35
CA LEU A 7 10.19 -10.25 7.66
C LEU A 7 10.40 -11.76 7.72
N ASP A 8 10.11 -12.44 6.61
CA ASP A 8 10.13 -13.92 6.52
C ASP A 8 11.43 -14.55 7.00
N TYR A 9 12.57 -13.93 6.72
CA TYR A 9 13.89 -14.46 7.09
C TYR A 9 14.20 -14.38 8.60
N LEU A 10 13.46 -13.58 9.36
CA LEU A 10 13.54 -13.50 10.81
C LEU A 10 12.29 -14.04 11.52
N HIS A 11 11.27 -14.43 10.74
CA HIS A 11 9.98 -14.94 11.23
C HIS A 11 9.33 -14.04 12.29
N ARG A 12 9.41 -12.72 12.10
CA ARG A 12 8.81 -11.74 13.01
C ARG A 12 8.48 -10.43 12.32
N GLU A 13 7.61 -9.66 12.95
CA GLU A 13 7.30 -8.29 12.54
C GLU A 13 8.44 -7.35 12.90
N ILE A 14 8.81 -6.51 11.93
CA ILE A 14 9.69 -5.35 12.10
C ILE A 14 8.83 -4.10 11.93
N PHE A 15 8.98 -3.14 12.84
CA PHE A 15 8.28 -1.87 12.73
C PHE A 15 9.23 -0.71 12.47
N LEU A 16 8.74 0.24 11.69
CA LEU A 16 9.37 1.54 11.44
C LEU A 16 8.38 2.67 11.74
N GLU A 17 8.92 3.81 12.16
CA GLU A 17 8.14 5.04 12.31
C GLU A 17 7.80 5.62 10.95
N GLU A 18 6.62 6.23 10.83
CA GLU A 18 6.14 6.78 9.55
C GLU A 18 7.12 7.78 8.93
N GLU A 19 7.68 8.68 9.74
CA GLU A 19 8.65 9.68 9.29
C GLU A 19 9.90 9.03 8.71
N ASP A 20 10.34 7.91 9.29
CA ASP A 20 11.51 7.15 8.83
C ASP A 20 11.22 6.38 7.55
N ILE A 21 10.04 5.79 7.43
CA ILE A 21 9.61 5.14 6.18
C ILE A 21 9.67 6.17 5.06
N GLN A 22 9.10 7.36 5.25
CA GLN A 22 9.10 8.39 4.21
C GLN A 22 10.51 8.86 3.84
N ALA A 23 11.43 8.96 4.80
CA ALA A 23 12.81 9.37 4.57
C ALA A 23 13.66 8.38 3.76
N VAL A 24 13.28 7.10 3.71
CA VAL A 24 14.02 6.08 2.96
C VAL A 24 13.86 6.28 1.44
N PRO A 25 14.94 6.24 0.64
CA PRO A 25 14.87 6.40 -0.81
C PRO A 25 14.08 5.26 -1.49
N GLU A 26 13.20 5.63 -2.43
CA GLU A 26 12.38 4.68 -3.20
C GLU A 26 13.16 3.90 -4.28
N SER A 27 14.31 4.42 -4.71
CA SER A 27 15.12 3.79 -5.76
C SER A 27 16.61 3.90 -5.45
N GLY A 28 17.39 2.98 -6.03
CA GLY A 28 18.84 2.93 -5.86
C GLY A 28 19.28 1.92 -4.82
N ARG A 29 19.94 2.41 -3.76
CA ARG A 29 20.53 1.59 -2.68
C ARG A 29 20.32 2.27 -1.33
N ALA A 30 20.52 1.52 -0.25
CA ALA A 30 20.58 2.09 1.10
C ALA A 30 21.63 3.24 1.16
N ASP A 31 21.23 4.36 1.75
CA ASP A 31 21.97 5.63 1.78
C ASP A 31 22.10 6.18 3.22
N ASP A 32 22.48 7.46 3.33
CA ASP A 32 22.66 8.13 4.62
C ASP A 32 21.37 8.21 5.44
N ALA A 33 20.19 8.24 4.82
CA ALA A 33 18.92 8.17 5.55
C ALA A 33 18.75 6.79 6.20
N CYS A 34 19.04 5.73 5.46
CA CYS A 34 19.02 4.36 6.00
C CYS A 34 20.05 4.19 7.13
N SER A 35 21.22 4.81 7.00
CA SER A 35 22.27 4.86 8.02
C SER A 35 21.77 5.50 9.32
N ALA A 36 21.18 6.68 9.23
CA ALA A 36 20.66 7.40 10.38
C ALA A 36 19.51 6.65 11.07
N ILE A 37 18.62 6.03 10.30
CA ILE A 37 17.51 5.23 10.84
C ILE A 37 18.03 3.97 11.54
N ALA A 38 19.03 3.29 10.97
CA ALA A 38 19.62 2.07 11.54
C ALA A 38 20.27 2.30 12.92
N GLU A 39 20.68 3.53 13.23
CA GLU A 39 21.23 3.91 14.54
C GLU A 39 20.16 4.24 15.59
N LYS A 40 18.90 4.42 15.18
CA LYS A 40 17.85 4.81 16.13
C LYS A 40 17.64 3.72 17.18
N PRO A 41 17.48 4.08 18.47
CA PRO A 41 17.34 3.11 19.55
C PRO A 41 16.26 2.06 19.30
N TYR A 42 15.10 2.47 18.78
CA TYR A 42 13.99 1.55 18.52
C TYR A 42 14.31 0.52 17.42
N VAL A 43 15.19 0.86 16.46
CA VAL A 43 15.66 -0.10 15.46
C VAL A 43 16.68 -1.03 16.09
N VAL A 44 17.69 -0.48 16.76
CA VAL A 44 18.75 -1.27 17.39
C VAL A 44 18.19 -2.28 18.40
N GLU A 45 17.21 -1.87 19.22
CA GLU A 45 16.54 -2.70 20.21
C GLU A 45 15.79 -3.87 19.57
N GLN A 46 15.09 -3.65 18.45
CA GLN A 46 14.36 -4.71 17.73
C GLN A 46 15.27 -5.86 17.28
N PHE A 47 16.53 -5.56 16.95
CA PHE A 47 17.49 -6.54 16.47
C PHE A 47 18.51 -6.99 17.53
N MET A 48 18.43 -6.51 18.77
CA MET A 48 19.48 -6.69 19.78
C MET A 48 19.83 -8.17 20.05
N ALA A 49 18.84 -9.06 19.93
CA ALA A 49 19.04 -10.50 20.10
C ALA A 49 19.70 -11.20 18.90
N ASP A 50 19.71 -10.59 17.72
CA ASP A 50 20.23 -11.19 16.50
C ASP A 50 21.74 -11.02 16.40
N SER A 51 22.44 -12.07 15.97
CA SER A 51 23.89 -11.96 15.73
C SER A 51 24.20 -11.19 14.45
N PHE A 52 25.41 -10.61 14.34
CA PHE A 52 25.86 -10.01 13.08
C PHE A 52 25.79 -10.99 11.90
N ARG A 53 26.14 -12.27 12.13
CA ARG A 53 26.06 -13.31 11.10
C ARG A 53 24.63 -13.49 10.59
N THR A 54 23.65 -13.50 11.50
CA THR A 54 22.22 -13.59 11.18
C THR A 54 21.78 -12.40 10.34
N LEU A 55 22.07 -11.18 10.81
CA LEU A 55 21.66 -9.96 10.11
C LEU A 55 22.31 -9.84 8.72
N LYS A 56 23.59 -10.23 8.60
CA LYS A 56 24.29 -10.26 7.33
C LYS A 56 23.64 -11.25 6.36
N ASP A 57 23.29 -12.45 6.82
CA ASP A 57 22.60 -13.46 5.98
C ASP A 57 21.25 -12.94 5.50
N VAL A 58 20.46 -12.35 6.38
CA VAL A 58 19.15 -11.74 6.05
C VAL A 58 19.33 -10.64 5.00
N ALA A 59 20.20 -9.68 5.24
CA ALA A 59 20.45 -8.58 4.30
C ALA A 59 20.98 -9.08 2.94
N SER A 60 21.84 -10.11 2.93
CA SER A 60 22.32 -10.75 1.69
C SER A 60 21.25 -11.51 0.91
N ARG A 61 20.14 -11.92 1.55
CA ARG A 61 18.99 -12.52 0.88
C ARG A 61 17.99 -11.49 0.35
N LEU A 62 17.94 -10.31 0.98
CA LEU A 62 17.03 -9.23 0.59
C LEU A 62 17.60 -8.34 -0.52
N CYS A 63 18.91 -8.26 -0.66
CA CYS A 63 19.59 -7.38 -1.61
C CYS A 63 20.55 -8.15 -2.50
N ASP A 64 20.62 -7.77 -3.77
CA ASP A 64 21.62 -8.30 -4.70
C ASP A 64 22.99 -7.67 -4.40
N SER A 65 23.95 -8.50 -3.96
CA SER A 65 25.36 -8.12 -3.71
C SER A 65 25.60 -6.93 -2.75
N PRO A 66 25.06 -6.93 -1.51
CA PRO A 66 25.25 -5.83 -0.58
C PRO A 66 26.68 -5.78 -0.01
N ASP A 67 27.24 -4.58 0.15
CA ASP A 67 28.52 -4.37 0.82
C ASP A 67 28.32 -4.32 2.35
N ILE A 68 28.44 -5.47 3.01
CA ILE A 68 28.18 -5.62 4.46
C ILE A 68 29.46 -5.97 5.20
N LYS A 69 30.04 -4.97 5.88
CA LYS A 69 31.25 -5.08 6.72
C LYS A 69 30.93 -5.02 8.20
N SER A 70 29.80 -4.42 8.57
CA SER A 70 29.41 -4.17 9.96
C SER A 70 27.96 -4.57 10.24
N ARG A 71 27.63 -4.68 11.53
CA ARG A 71 26.26 -4.87 11.99
C ARG A 71 25.37 -3.70 11.56
N HIS A 72 25.90 -2.49 11.61
CA HIS A 72 25.20 -1.29 11.18
C HIS A 72 24.86 -1.35 9.69
N ASP A 73 25.82 -1.75 8.84
CA ASP A 73 25.57 -1.94 7.39
C ASP A 73 24.42 -2.94 7.16
N ALA A 74 24.41 -4.06 7.90
CA ALA A 74 23.34 -5.05 7.78
C ALA A 74 21.96 -4.47 8.17
N LEU A 75 21.92 -3.68 9.26
CA LEU A 75 20.69 -2.99 9.67
C LEU A 75 20.25 -1.95 8.63
N MET A 76 21.18 -1.22 8.01
CA MET A 76 20.85 -0.27 6.94
C MET A 76 20.10 -0.95 5.79
N TYR A 77 20.61 -2.09 5.29
CA TYR A 77 19.96 -2.82 4.20
C TYR A 77 18.61 -3.39 4.62
N ILE A 78 18.48 -3.91 5.85
CA ILE A 78 17.20 -4.42 6.36
C ILE A 78 16.18 -3.28 6.48
N VAL A 79 16.56 -2.14 7.06
CA VAL A 79 15.70 -0.94 7.16
C VAL A 79 15.25 -0.49 5.78
N TRP A 80 16.19 -0.37 4.84
CA TRP A 80 15.90 0.03 3.47
C TRP A 80 14.86 -0.89 2.82
N ARG A 81 15.06 -2.21 2.91
CA ARG A 81 14.16 -3.20 2.33
C ARG A 81 12.80 -3.24 3.00
N VAL A 82 12.74 -3.19 4.33
CA VAL A 82 11.47 -3.15 5.06
C VAL A 82 10.67 -1.90 4.72
N ALA A 83 11.31 -0.72 4.68
CA ALA A 83 10.63 0.51 4.32
C ALA A 83 10.13 0.51 2.88
N LEU A 84 10.93 0.00 1.93
CA LEU A 84 10.50 -0.19 0.55
C LEU A 84 9.32 -1.15 0.44
N ASP A 85 9.40 -2.32 1.07
CA ASP A 85 8.32 -3.30 1.01
C ASP A 85 7.02 -2.74 1.61
N ILE A 86 7.09 -1.94 2.69
CA ILE A 86 5.92 -1.21 3.24
C ILE A 86 5.38 -0.19 2.25
N LYS A 87 6.24 0.59 1.59
CA LYS A 87 5.82 1.57 0.56
C LYS A 87 5.18 0.88 -0.63
N GLU A 88 5.80 -0.18 -1.14
CA GLU A 88 5.28 -1.00 -2.24
C GLU A 88 3.95 -1.63 -1.87
N TRP A 89 3.83 -2.25 -0.69
CA TRP A 89 2.57 -2.78 -0.21
C TRP A 89 1.47 -1.73 -0.12
N ARG A 90 1.80 -0.50 0.27
CA ARG A 90 0.82 0.60 0.28
C ARG A 90 0.43 1.05 -1.11
N THR A 91 1.37 1.12 -2.03
CA THR A 91 1.07 1.43 -3.43
C THR A 91 0.21 0.32 -4.03
N LEU A 92 0.50 -0.94 -3.69
CA LEU A 92 -0.27 -2.11 -4.10
C LEU A 92 -1.63 -2.19 -3.41
N SER A 93 -1.77 -1.83 -2.14
CA SER A 93 -3.06 -1.77 -1.45
C SER A 93 -3.90 -0.57 -1.89
N HIS A 94 -3.27 0.54 -2.29
CA HIS A 94 -3.94 1.61 -3.03
C HIS A 94 -4.27 1.19 -4.48
N SER A 95 -3.69 0.09 -4.97
CA SER A 95 -4.05 -0.58 -6.23
C SER A 95 -5.02 -1.76 -6.03
N GLU A 96 -5.23 -2.23 -4.79
CA GLU A 96 -6.31 -3.16 -4.47
C GLU A 96 -7.61 -2.36 -4.54
N ALA A 97 -8.21 -2.46 -5.72
CA ALA A 97 -9.61 -2.22 -6.02
C ALA A 97 -10.51 -2.64 -4.84
N ALA A 98 -10.80 -1.71 -3.92
CA ALA A 98 -11.78 -1.95 -2.88
C ALA A 98 -13.16 -1.97 -3.55
N VAL A 99 -14.03 -2.89 -3.12
CA VAL A 99 -15.36 -3.06 -3.73
C VAL A 99 -16.42 -2.78 -2.68
N LYS A 100 -17.42 -1.96 -3.02
CA LYS A 100 -18.64 -1.78 -2.23
C LYS A 100 -19.79 -2.51 -2.93
N VAL A 101 -20.56 -3.29 -2.18
CA VAL A 101 -21.81 -3.89 -2.65
C VAL A 101 -22.97 -3.22 -1.92
N THR A 102 -23.90 -2.62 -2.67
CA THR A 102 -25.12 -2.01 -2.11
C THR A 102 -26.04 -3.09 -1.57
N ARG A 103 -26.62 -2.86 -0.39
CA ARG A 103 -27.32 -3.92 0.35
C ARG A 103 -28.70 -4.24 -0.24
N GLU A 104 -29.35 -3.25 -0.86
CA GLU A 104 -30.74 -3.39 -1.32
C GLU A 104 -30.86 -4.14 -2.65
N ASP A 105 -29.97 -3.87 -3.60
CA ASP A 105 -30.04 -4.39 -4.96
C ASP A 105 -28.83 -5.27 -5.34
N GLY A 106 -27.79 -5.33 -4.50
CA GLY A 106 -26.59 -6.13 -4.74
C GLY A 106 -25.71 -5.60 -5.87
N PHE A 107 -25.82 -4.31 -6.19
CA PHE A 107 -24.97 -3.65 -7.18
C PHE A 107 -23.55 -3.46 -6.64
N VAL A 108 -22.58 -3.66 -7.53
CA VAL A 108 -21.15 -3.69 -7.22
C VAL A 108 -20.49 -2.43 -7.76
N TRP A 109 -19.80 -1.75 -6.86
CA TRP A 109 -19.03 -0.54 -7.12
C TRP A 109 -17.54 -0.82 -6.93
N LEU A 110 -16.74 -0.42 -7.91
CA LEU A 110 -15.30 -0.36 -7.75
C LEU A 110 -14.94 0.99 -7.11
N LEU A 111 -14.38 0.95 -5.90
CA LEU A 111 -13.96 2.15 -5.18
C LEU A 111 -12.64 2.68 -5.72
N VAL A 112 -12.59 3.99 -5.90
CA VAL A 112 -11.47 4.69 -6.50
C VAL A 112 -10.88 5.66 -5.47
N SER A 113 -9.55 5.66 -5.34
CA SER A 113 -8.85 6.65 -4.53
C SER A 113 -8.99 8.05 -5.13
N ALA A 114 -8.84 9.10 -4.31
CA ALA A 114 -8.90 10.48 -4.79
C ALA A 114 -7.89 10.79 -5.90
N GLU A 115 -6.70 10.19 -5.84
CA GLU A 115 -5.67 10.35 -6.88
C GLU A 115 -6.11 9.69 -8.20
N ASN A 116 -6.61 8.46 -8.13
CA ASN A 116 -7.04 7.73 -9.33
C ASN A 116 -8.32 8.36 -9.93
N ALA A 117 -9.22 8.90 -9.11
CA ALA A 117 -10.42 9.58 -9.57
C ALA A 117 -10.08 10.79 -10.46
N ARG A 118 -9.05 11.59 -10.09
CA ARG A 118 -8.57 12.71 -10.93
C ARG A 118 -8.01 12.22 -12.27
N LYS A 119 -7.17 11.19 -12.25
CA LYS A 119 -6.60 10.60 -13.48
C LYS A 119 -7.69 10.08 -14.41
N LEU A 120 -8.69 9.41 -13.86
CA LEU A 120 -9.82 8.85 -14.62
C LEU A 120 -10.74 9.93 -15.17
N TRP A 121 -10.96 11.01 -14.41
CA TRP A 121 -11.69 12.19 -14.83
C TRP A 121 -11.01 12.89 -16.02
N GLU A 122 -9.71 13.16 -15.91
CA GLU A 122 -8.92 13.76 -16.99
C GLU A 122 -8.90 12.90 -18.26
N ALA A 123 -8.90 11.58 -18.10
CA ALA A 123 -8.91 10.64 -19.21
C ALA A 123 -10.31 10.47 -19.86
N ASP A 124 -11.38 10.92 -19.20
CA ASP A 124 -12.78 10.84 -19.66
C ASP A 124 -13.21 9.43 -20.11
N VAL A 125 -12.74 8.39 -19.40
CA VAL A 125 -12.96 6.98 -19.78
C VAL A 125 -14.15 6.35 -19.05
N PHE A 126 -14.42 6.77 -17.81
CA PHE A 126 -15.45 6.21 -16.95
C PHE A 126 -16.25 7.29 -16.26
N SER A 127 -17.56 7.07 -16.12
CA SER A 127 -18.42 7.85 -15.24
C SER A 127 -18.04 7.59 -13.78
N LEU A 128 -17.85 8.66 -13.01
CA LEU A 128 -17.53 8.59 -11.59
C LEU A 128 -18.77 8.95 -10.76
N TYR A 129 -19.00 8.20 -9.69
CA TYR A 129 -20.13 8.39 -8.80
C TYR A 129 -19.66 8.69 -7.39
N ARG A 130 -20.30 9.64 -6.72
CA ARG A 130 -20.19 9.79 -5.27
C ARG A 130 -21.11 8.77 -4.62
N LEU A 131 -20.57 8.01 -3.67
CA LEU A 131 -21.33 7.01 -2.91
C LEU A 131 -21.58 7.52 -1.49
N TYR A 132 -22.84 7.44 -1.06
CA TYR A 132 -23.28 7.86 0.26
C TYR A 132 -23.36 6.68 1.23
N ALA A 133 -23.48 7.00 2.53
CA ALA A 133 -23.53 6.02 3.61
C ALA A 133 -24.88 5.30 3.71
N ASP A 134 -25.94 5.89 3.15
CA ASP A 134 -27.29 5.32 3.05
C ASP A 134 -27.48 4.44 1.81
N ASP A 135 -26.37 4.03 1.17
CA ASP A 135 -26.34 3.25 -0.07
C ASP A 135 -26.90 3.96 -1.30
N SER A 136 -27.21 5.27 -1.22
CA SER A 136 -27.48 6.09 -2.41
C SER A 136 -26.20 6.55 -3.11
N GLU A 137 -26.35 6.98 -4.37
CA GLU A 137 -25.27 7.46 -5.22
C GLU A 137 -25.69 8.69 -6.04
N SER A 138 -24.71 9.48 -6.46
CA SER A 138 -24.90 10.57 -7.42
C SER A 138 -23.77 10.61 -8.43
N LEU A 139 -24.11 10.76 -9.71
CA LEU A 139 -23.13 10.99 -10.77
C LEU A 139 -22.36 12.30 -10.49
N ILE A 140 -21.05 12.28 -10.72
CA ILE A 140 -20.21 13.47 -10.67
C ILE A 140 -20.19 14.06 -12.07
N GLU A 141 -20.74 15.26 -12.24
CA GLU A 141 -20.92 15.87 -13.57
C GLU A 141 -19.91 17.00 -13.86
N SER A 142 -19.13 17.42 -12.86
CA SER A 142 -18.12 18.46 -13.04
C SER A 142 -16.87 18.26 -12.18
N GLU A 143 -15.76 18.87 -12.61
CA GLU A 143 -14.50 18.88 -11.83
C GLU A 143 -14.68 19.52 -10.45
N ALA A 144 -15.55 20.54 -10.35
CA ALA A 144 -15.88 21.17 -9.07
C ALA A 144 -16.59 20.19 -8.11
N GLU A 145 -17.47 19.33 -8.64
CA GLU A 145 -18.12 18.28 -7.85
C GLU A 145 -17.16 17.16 -7.48
N LEU A 146 -16.23 16.80 -8.36
CA LEU A 146 -15.17 15.83 -8.06
C LEU A 146 -14.32 16.32 -6.88
N GLU A 147 -13.83 17.56 -6.94
CA GLU A 147 -13.03 18.15 -5.87
C GLU A 147 -13.81 18.32 -4.57
N SER A 148 -15.10 18.68 -4.65
CA SER A 148 -16.01 18.72 -3.50
C SER A 148 -16.17 17.34 -2.85
N THR A 149 -16.33 16.29 -3.66
CA THR A 149 -16.46 14.90 -3.20
C THR A 149 -15.21 14.45 -2.46
N ILE A 150 -14.03 14.71 -3.03
CA ILE A 150 -12.73 14.38 -2.44
C ILE A 150 -12.52 15.13 -1.13
N LYS A 151 -12.76 16.46 -1.11
CA LYS A 151 -12.62 17.29 0.10
C LYS A 151 -13.61 16.91 1.20
N GLY A 152 -14.81 16.47 0.81
CA GLY A 152 -15.84 15.99 1.72
C GLY A 152 -15.56 14.60 2.29
N GLY A 153 -14.54 13.90 1.81
CA GLY A 153 -14.18 12.54 2.25
C GLY A 153 -15.20 11.48 1.83
N TYR A 154 -16.01 11.76 0.81
CA TYR A 154 -16.96 10.78 0.27
C TYR A 154 -16.23 9.72 -0.55
N GLN A 155 -16.81 8.50 -0.59
CA GLN A 155 -16.31 7.44 -1.45
C GLN A 155 -16.68 7.74 -2.91
N ILE A 156 -15.76 7.42 -3.82
CA ILE A 156 -15.95 7.54 -5.27
C ILE A 156 -15.99 6.13 -5.86
N GLY A 157 -17.01 5.85 -6.66
CA GLY A 157 -17.24 4.56 -7.30
C GLY A 157 -17.27 4.64 -8.83
N ILE A 158 -16.89 3.53 -9.45
CA ILE A 158 -17.20 3.21 -10.85
C ILE A 158 -18.18 2.04 -10.84
N GLU A 159 -19.16 2.09 -11.73
CA GLU A 159 -20.13 1.01 -11.92
C GLU A 159 -19.45 -0.27 -12.42
N VAL A 160 -19.68 -1.40 -11.74
CA VAL A 160 -19.23 -2.72 -12.19
C VAL A 160 -20.40 -3.57 -12.68
N GLY A 161 -21.51 -3.58 -11.94
CA GLY A 161 -22.72 -4.34 -12.26
C GLY A 161 -23.26 -5.13 -11.06
N PHE A 162 -24.22 -6.03 -11.28
CA PHE A 162 -24.86 -6.79 -10.19
C PHE A 162 -24.14 -8.10 -9.86
N ALA A 163 -23.97 -8.38 -8.57
CA ALA A 163 -23.30 -9.61 -8.10
C ALA A 163 -23.97 -10.91 -8.60
N SER A 164 -25.30 -10.91 -8.74
CA SER A 164 -26.08 -12.05 -9.23
C SER A 164 -25.74 -12.44 -10.68
N VAL A 165 -25.39 -11.46 -11.51
CA VAL A 165 -24.98 -11.69 -12.91
C VAL A 165 -23.57 -12.30 -12.96
N MET A 166 -22.71 -11.93 -12.02
CA MET A 166 -21.33 -12.44 -11.94
C MET A 166 -21.28 -13.91 -11.51
N ASP A 167 -22.15 -14.35 -10.59
CA ASP A 167 -22.25 -15.78 -10.20
C ASP A 167 -22.73 -16.64 -11.38
N HIS A 168 -23.63 -16.12 -12.22
CA HIS A 168 -24.09 -16.84 -13.41
C HIS A 168 -22.99 -16.96 -14.48
N ALA A 169 -22.22 -15.89 -14.70
CA ALA A 169 -21.08 -15.90 -15.62
C ALA A 169 -19.93 -16.82 -15.15
N ALA A 170 -19.69 -16.90 -13.84
CA ALA A 170 -18.70 -17.81 -13.25
C ALA A 170 -19.06 -19.29 -13.47
N ARG A 171 -20.36 -19.64 -13.36
CA ARG A 171 -20.86 -21.00 -13.59
C ARG A 171 -20.84 -21.41 -15.06
N MET A 172 -21.01 -20.48 -15.99
CA MET A 172 -20.92 -20.77 -17.44
C MET A 172 -19.49 -21.01 -17.93
N LYS A 173 -18.45 -20.53 -17.23
CA LYS A 173 -17.04 -20.81 -17.57
C LYS A 173 -16.53 -22.18 -17.09
N GLN A 174 -17.32 -22.91 -16.31
CA GLN A 174 -16.97 -24.24 -15.78
C GLN A 174 -17.67 -25.40 -16.51
N GLN A 175 -18.39 -25.11 -17.60
CA GLN A 175 -18.96 -26.11 -18.53
C GLN A 175 -18.22 -26.06 -19.87
#